data_AF-A0A5C1I9J1-F1
#
_entry.id   AF-A0A5C1I9J1-F1
#
_cell.length_a   1.000
_cell.length_b   1.000
_cell.length_c   1.000
_cell.angle_alpha   90.00
_cell.angle_beta   90.00
_cell.angle_gamma   90.00
#
_symmetry.space_group_name_H-M   'P 1'
#
loop_
_entity.id
_entity.type
_entity.pdbx_description
1 polymer ?
#
loop_
_entity_poly.entity_id
_entity_poly.type
_entity_poly.pdbx_seq_one_letter_code
_entity_poly.pdbx_strand_id
1 'polypeptide(L)'
;MNKHLLLTITVLIAMITGSVTATFAQDTTAKRKPATLKPNAIPPIVKSSPAALKNPAVTPPAPARPTYYAQPRATAADSALQKDKSLNGQYQYLLSKLYHYQQPLVAALWKNMKDTLNTERRQLKEAKASLAEQGKNVESLKSDANNKEQALNESNAKRDEISLLGIPFTKATYNLVMWGLVIVFGVVAVIVIARSGAHSREAKYRIKLYEELDEEYKAFKAKANEKEKKLARELQTERNKLDELLGRG
;
A
#
# COMPACT_ATOMS: atom_id res chain seq x y z
N MET A 1 13.19 -10.17 -50.54
CA MET A 1 13.24 -9.55 -49.20
C MET A 1 13.84 -10.58 -48.25
N ASN A 2 15.08 -10.34 -47.81
CA ASN A 2 15.94 -11.39 -47.26
C ASN A 2 15.41 -11.89 -45.91
N LYS A 3 15.10 -13.19 -45.82
CA LYS A 3 14.64 -13.86 -44.59
C LYS A 3 15.56 -13.57 -43.39
N HIS A 4 16.86 -13.39 -43.65
CA HIS A 4 17.85 -12.98 -42.67
C HIS A 4 17.58 -11.61 -42.04
N LEU A 5 17.11 -10.61 -42.81
CA LEU A 5 16.81 -9.28 -42.28
C LEU A 5 15.59 -9.32 -41.34
N LEU A 6 14.58 -10.11 -41.70
CA LEU A 6 13.41 -10.35 -40.86
C LEU A 6 13.80 -11.07 -39.56
N LEU A 7 14.63 -12.11 -39.65
CA LEU A 7 15.13 -12.86 -38.49
C LEU A 7 15.99 -12.00 -37.55
N THR A 8 16.87 -11.15 -38.09
CA THR A 8 17.68 -10.24 -37.27
C THR A 8 16.84 -9.20 -36.53
N ILE A 9 15.77 -8.70 -37.16
CA ILE A 9 14.85 -7.75 -36.51
C ILE A 9 14.05 -8.45 -35.40
N THR A 10 13.58 -9.69 -35.64
CA THR A 10 12.86 -10.47 -34.62
C THR A 10 13.75 -10.83 -33.43
N VAL A 11 15.01 -11.20 -33.66
CA VAL A 11 15.98 -11.49 -32.58
C VAL A 11 16.34 -10.24 -31.78
N LEU A 12 16.49 -9.09 -32.43
CA LEU A 12 16.74 -7.81 -31.74
C LEU A 12 15.56 -7.40 -30.86
N ILE A 13 14.32 -7.56 -31.33
CA ILE A 13 13.11 -7.27 -30.55
C ILE A 13 12.99 -8.23 -29.35
N ALA A 14 13.26 -9.52 -29.53
CA ALA A 14 13.22 -10.52 -28.47
C ALA A 14 14.28 -10.28 -27.37
N MET A 15 15.49 -9.85 -27.74
CA MET A 15 16.56 -9.48 -26.81
C MET A 15 16.22 -8.24 -25.95
N ILE A 16 15.47 -7.28 -26.50
CA ILE A 16 15.08 -6.06 -25.76
C ILE A 16 13.91 -6.35 -24.81
N THR A 17 12.98 -7.24 -25.19
CA THR A 17 11.86 -7.64 -24.31
C THR A 17 12.26 -8.64 -23.22
N GLY A 18 13.34 -9.40 -23.38
CA GLY A 18 13.79 -10.42 -22.42
C GLY A 18 14.42 -9.87 -21.12
N SER A 19 14.70 -8.57 -21.05
CA SER A 19 15.47 -7.96 -19.95
C SER A 19 14.60 -7.30 -18.84
N VAL A 20 13.27 -7.32 -18.95
CA VAL A 20 12.38 -6.54 -18.05
C VAL A 20 11.59 -7.40 -17.05
N THR A 21 11.78 -8.72 -17.02
CA THR A 21 11.14 -9.57 -16.00
C THR A 21 12.10 -9.86 -14.85
N ALA A 22 11.92 -9.14 -13.74
CA ALA A 22 12.03 -9.58 -12.34
C ALA A 22 12.69 -8.54 -11.42
N THR A 23 11.88 -7.73 -10.76
CA THR A 23 12.05 -7.37 -9.33
C THR A 23 10.83 -6.60 -8.82
N PHE A 24 9.77 -7.32 -8.50
CA PHE A 24 8.76 -6.86 -7.54
C PHE A 24 8.39 -8.05 -6.66
N ALA A 25 8.66 -7.91 -5.35
CA ALA A 25 8.08 -8.62 -4.20
C ALA A 25 9.16 -9.07 -3.20
N GLN A 26 9.44 -8.20 -2.23
CA GLN A 26 9.84 -8.63 -0.89
C GLN A 26 9.25 -7.63 0.12
N ASP A 27 7.93 -7.69 0.29
CA ASP A 27 7.29 -7.21 1.52
C ASP A 27 7.07 -8.44 2.40
N THR A 28 7.98 -8.65 3.35
CA THR A 28 7.81 -9.64 4.41
C THR A 28 7.67 -8.91 5.73
N THR A 29 6.42 -8.86 6.18
CA THR A 29 5.95 -8.58 7.52
C THR A 29 6.88 -9.16 8.60
N ALA A 30 7.69 -8.32 9.23
CA ALA A 30 8.34 -8.66 10.49
C ALA A 30 7.29 -8.59 11.61
N LYS A 31 6.82 -9.77 12.05
CA LYS A 31 5.96 -9.98 13.22
C LYS A 31 6.48 -9.20 14.44
N ARG A 32 5.76 -8.16 14.86
CA ARG A 32 5.92 -7.56 16.19
C ARG A 32 5.24 -8.47 17.22
N LYS A 33 6.04 -9.07 18.12
CA LYS A 33 5.55 -9.87 19.25
C LYS A 33 4.70 -8.99 20.20
N PRO A 34 3.54 -9.46 20.70
CA PRO A 34 2.83 -8.77 21.76
C PRO A 34 3.57 -8.94 23.10
N ALA A 35 3.82 -7.82 23.79
CA ALA A 35 4.35 -7.83 25.15
C ALA A 35 3.24 -8.30 26.12
N THR A 36 3.44 -9.45 26.75
CA THR A 36 2.60 -9.99 27.82
C THR A 36 2.86 -9.23 29.13
N LEU A 37 1.87 -8.49 29.61
CA LEU A 37 1.84 -7.95 30.97
C LEU A 37 1.55 -9.09 31.97
N LYS A 38 2.42 -9.25 32.97
CA LYS A 38 2.28 -10.24 34.06
C LYS A 38 1.13 -9.84 34.99
N PRO A 39 0.23 -10.77 35.39
CA PRO A 39 -0.76 -10.49 36.43
C PRO A 39 -0.09 -10.45 37.82
N ASN A 40 -0.29 -9.37 38.56
CA ASN A 40 0.13 -9.27 39.96
C ASN A 40 -0.83 -10.09 40.85
N ALA A 41 -0.25 -10.87 41.75
CA ALA A 41 -0.94 -11.76 42.68
C ALA A 41 -1.72 -10.97 43.77
N ILE A 42 -2.95 -11.40 44.03
CA ILE A 42 -3.77 -10.97 45.18
C ILE A 42 -3.50 -11.96 46.33
N PRO A 43 -3.09 -11.52 47.54
CA PRO A 43 -2.98 -12.42 48.69
C PRO A 43 -4.37 -12.73 49.30
N PRO A 44 -4.56 -13.94 49.87
CA PRO A 44 -5.88 -14.47 50.23
C PRO A 44 -6.45 -13.92 51.55
N ILE A 45 -7.78 -13.88 51.58
CA ILE A 45 -8.63 -13.58 52.74
C ILE A 45 -8.55 -14.74 53.74
N VAL A 46 -8.12 -14.46 54.98
CA VAL A 46 -8.21 -15.40 56.11
C VAL A 46 -9.51 -15.14 56.87
N LYS A 47 -10.37 -16.17 56.88
CA LYS A 47 -11.53 -16.31 57.77
C LYS A 47 -11.05 -16.66 59.17
N SER A 48 -11.59 -16.01 60.21
CA SER A 48 -11.72 -16.64 61.53
C SER A 48 -12.89 -16.08 62.32
N SER A 49 -13.65 -17.03 62.87
CA SER A 49 -14.72 -16.95 63.86
C SER A 49 -14.79 -18.35 64.48
N PRO A 50 -15.28 -18.60 65.71
CA PRO A 50 -15.43 -17.77 66.91
C PRO A 50 -14.82 -18.48 68.17
N ALA A 51 -15.14 -17.93 69.35
CA ALA A 51 -15.17 -18.57 70.69
C ALA A 51 -13.92 -18.47 71.59
N ALA A 52 -14.04 -17.76 72.72
CA ALA A 52 -14.43 -18.33 74.03
C ALA A 52 -13.94 -17.41 75.18
N LEU A 53 -14.86 -17.16 76.12
CA LEU A 53 -14.69 -16.30 77.30
C LEU A 53 -13.71 -16.85 78.35
N LYS A 54 -13.07 -15.94 79.11
CA LYS A 54 -12.79 -16.17 80.54
C LYS A 54 -12.68 -14.84 81.29
N ASN A 55 -13.57 -14.63 82.27
CA ASN A 55 -13.58 -13.51 83.22
C ASN A 55 -12.71 -13.82 84.45
N PRO A 56 -12.28 -12.78 85.19
CA PRO A 56 -12.62 -12.70 86.62
C PRO A 56 -13.07 -11.27 87.01
N ALA A 57 -14.26 -11.12 87.60
CA ALA A 57 -14.56 -11.09 89.04
C ALA A 57 -14.66 -9.64 89.58
N VAL A 58 -15.90 -9.14 89.72
CA VAL A 58 -16.23 -7.97 90.55
C VAL A 58 -17.50 -8.29 91.35
N THR A 59 -17.44 -7.94 92.64
CA THR A 59 -18.39 -8.16 93.74
C THR A 59 -19.79 -7.53 93.50
N PRO A 60 -20.85 -8.03 94.17
CA PRO A 60 -22.23 -7.70 93.83
C PRO A 60 -22.79 -6.49 94.60
N PRO A 61 -23.53 -5.57 93.95
CA PRO A 61 -24.51 -4.73 94.61
C PRO A 61 -25.93 -5.32 94.49
N ALA A 62 -26.71 -5.09 95.55
CA ALA A 62 -28.07 -5.58 95.84
C ALA A 62 -29.11 -5.35 94.71
N PRO A 63 -30.23 -6.13 94.69
CA PRO A 63 -31.12 -6.24 93.54
C PRO A 63 -31.94 -4.97 93.29
N ALA A 64 -31.69 -4.30 92.17
CA ALA A 64 -32.60 -3.29 91.62
C ALA A 64 -33.73 -3.97 90.84
N ARG A 65 -34.96 -3.53 91.12
CA ARG A 65 -36.25 -4.04 90.63
C ARG A 65 -36.30 -4.13 89.09
N PRO A 66 -37.06 -5.08 88.50
CA PRO A 66 -37.20 -5.18 87.05
C PRO A 66 -37.95 -3.96 86.52
N THR A 67 -37.23 -3.08 85.82
CA THR A 67 -37.85 -2.11 84.92
C THR A 67 -38.25 -2.84 83.66
N TYR A 68 -39.56 -3.04 83.47
CA TYR A 68 -40.08 -3.51 82.20
C TYR A 68 -39.73 -2.49 81.12
N TYR A 69 -38.92 -2.88 80.14
CA TYR A 69 -38.65 -2.08 78.96
C TYR A 69 -39.96 -1.88 78.19
N ALA A 70 -40.53 -0.68 78.29
CA ALA A 70 -41.71 -0.30 77.52
C ALA A 70 -41.38 -0.34 76.02
N GLN A 71 -42.27 -0.94 75.23
CA GLN A 71 -42.19 -0.85 73.77
C GLN A 71 -42.27 0.62 73.32
N PRO A 72 -41.53 1.02 72.26
CA PRO A 72 -41.77 2.31 71.62
C PRO A 72 -43.21 2.33 71.11
N ARG A 73 -44.02 3.25 71.65
CA ARG A 73 -45.40 3.44 71.20
C ARG A 73 -45.36 4.19 69.88
N ALA A 74 -45.98 3.62 68.84
CA ALA A 74 -46.05 4.25 67.53
C ALA A 74 -46.66 5.66 67.65
N THR A 75 -45.95 6.65 67.13
CA THR A 75 -46.40 8.05 67.07
C THR A 75 -46.76 8.43 65.64
N ALA A 76 -47.53 9.50 65.44
CA ALA A 76 -47.94 9.96 64.11
C ALA A 76 -46.77 10.23 63.14
N ALA A 77 -45.56 10.46 63.66
CA ALA A 77 -44.33 10.59 62.89
C ALA A 77 -43.87 9.28 62.22
N ASP A 78 -44.19 8.12 62.80
CA ASP A 78 -43.82 6.81 62.25
C ASP A 78 -44.58 6.50 60.95
N SER A 79 -45.84 6.94 60.87
CA SER A 79 -46.67 6.79 59.67
C SER A 79 -46.14 7.59 58.47
N ALA A 80 -45.47 8.71 58.72
CA ALA A 80 -44.82 9.52 57.68
C ALA A 80 -43.54 8.85 57.16
N LEU A 81 -42.75 8.24 58.06
CA LEU A 81 -41.54 7.49 57.70
C LEU A 81 -41.87 6.20 56.94
N GLN A 82 -43.00 5.55 57.24
CA GLN A 82 -43.47 4.37 56.51
C GLN A 82 -43.86 4.68 55.05
N LYS A 83 -44.28 5.91 54.78
CA LYS A 83 -44.70 6.35 53.44
C LYS A 83 -43.51 6.74 52.56
N ASP A 84 -42.39 7.11 53.17
CA ASP A 84 -41.15 7.37 52.44
C ASP A 84 -40.49 6.06 51.99
N LYS A 85 -40.54 5.79 50.68
CA LYS A 85 -39.89 4.63 50.05
C LYS A 85 -38.37 4.78 49.93
N SER A 86 -37.79 5.91 50.31
CA SER A 86 -36.34 6.09 50.28
C SER A 86 -35.65 5.14 51.26
N LEU A 87 -34.44 4.70 50.91
CA LEU A 87 -33.64 3.79 51.75
C LEU A 87 -33.42 4.40 53.15
N ASN A 88 -33.26 5.72 53.22
CA ASN A 88 -33.06 6.46 54.47
C ASN A 88 -34.36 6.58 55.29
N GLY A 89 -35.49 6.81 54.65
CA GLY A 89 -36.81 6.80 55.30
C GLY A 89 -37.15 5.43 55.91
N GLN A 90 -36.87 4.36 55.16
CA GLN A 90 -37.02 2.97 55.65
C GLN A 90 -36.11 2.67 56.85
N TYR A 91 -34.88 3.17 56.86
CA TYR A 91 -33.96 3.03 58.00
C TYR A 91 -34.46 3.76 59.25
N GLN A 92 -34.96 4.99 59.11
CA GLN A 92 -35.51 5.78 60.21
C GLN A 92 -36.79 5.14 60.77
N TYR A 93 -37.66 4.63 59.91
CA TYR A 93 -38.84 3.85 60.31
C TYR A 93 -38.46 2.57 61.07
N LEU A 94 -37.42 1.88 60.62
CA LEU A 94 -36.93 0.68 61.29
C LEU A 94 -36.38 1.02 62.69
N LEU A 95 -35.64 2.11 62.83
CA LEU A 95 -35.10 2.58 64.12
C LEU A 95 -36.18 2.90 65.15
N SER A 96 -37.31 3.48 64.74
CA SER A 96 -38.39 3.84 65.68
C SER A 96 -39.14 2.62 66.22
N LYS A 97 -39.14 1.51 65.47
CA LYS A 97 -39.75 0.24 65.87
C LYS A 97 -38.85 -0.67 66.71
N LEU A 98 -37.54 -0.46 66.70
CA LEU A 98 -36.56 -1.34 67.35
C LEU A 98 -36.33 -0.97 68.82
N TYR A 99 -36.00 -1.98 69.62
CA TYR A 99 -35.53 -1.76 70.99
C TYR A 99 -34.13 -1.14 71.01
N HIS A 100 -33.82 -0.34 72.05
CA HIS A 100 -32.56 0.41 72.19
C HIS A 100 -31.30 -0.47 72.01
N TYR A 101 -31.33 -1.72 72.49
CA TYR A 101 -30.19 -2.64 72.36
C TYR A 101 -29.95 -3.16 70.92
N GLN A 102 -30.97 -3.10 70.04
CA GLN A 102 -30.89 -3.55 68.64
C GLN A 102 -30.47 -2.42 67.68
N GLN A 103 -30.66 -1.16 68.09
CA GLN A 103 -30.27 0.03 67.33
C GLN A 103 -28.81 0.03 66.86
N PRO A 104 -27.79 -0.30 67.69
CA PRO A 104 -26.40 -0.29 67.24
C PRO A 104 -26.10 -1.31 66.13
N LEU A 105 -26.76 -2.47 66.14
CA LEU A 105 -26.58 -3.50 65.12
C LEU A 105 -27.15 -3.04 63.77
N VAL A 106 -28.34 -2.45 63.77
CA VAL A 106 -28.98 -1.91 62.56
C VAL A 106 -28.27 -0.66 62.05
N ALA A 107 -27.75 0.19 62.94
CA ALA A 107 -26.91 1.33 62.58
C ALA A 107 -25.60 0.90 61.92
N ALA A 108 -24.96 -0.17 62.42
CA ALA A 108 -23.76 -0.74 61.80
C ALA A 108 -24.06 -1.32 60.41
N LEU A 109 -25.17 -2.04 60.25
CA LEU A 109 -25.61 -2.57 58.96
C LEU A 109 -25.90 -1.43 57.96
N TRP A 110 -26.62 -0.40 58.39
CA TRP A 110 -26.90 0.78 57.57
C TRP A 110 -25.64 1.51 57.13
N LYS A 111 -24.68 1.68 58.05
CA LYS A 111 -23.36 2.25 57.73
C LYS A 111 -22.65 1.43 56.66
N ASN A 112 -22.59 0.11 56.82
CA ASN A 112 -21.95 -0.78 55.85
C ASN A 112 -22.66 -0.75 54.49
N MET A 113 -23.99 -0.81 54.47
CA MET A 113 -24.77 -0.73 53.23
C MET A 113 -24.55 0.61 52.50
N LYS A 114 -24.54 1.72 53.24
CA LYS A 114 -24.26 3.05 52.68
C LYS A 114 -22.85 3.13 52.11
N ASP A 115 -21.87 2.54 52.81
CA ASP A 115 -20.48 2.51 52.37
C ASP A 115 -20.31 1.68 51.10
N THR A 116 -20.94 0.50 51.02
CA THR A 116 -20.98 -0.32 49.81
C THR A 116 -21.66 0.42 48.65
N LEU A 117 -22.84 1.02 48.86
CA LEU A 117 -23.52 1.79 47.82
C LEU A 117 -22.71 2.99 47.33
N ASN A 118 -22.01 3.68 48.23
CA ASN A 118 -21.15 4.79 47.86
C ASN A 118 -19.92 4.30 47.08
N THR A 119 -19.36 3.15 47.45
CA THR A 119 -18.24 2.51 46.77
C THR A 119 -18.65 2.08 45.36
N GLU A 120 -19.78 1.39 45.22
CA GLU A 120 -20.36 1.00 43.92
C GLU A 120 -20.65 2.22 43.04
N ARG A 121 -21.24 3.28 43.60
CA ARG A 121 -21.49 4.53 42.85
C ARG A 121 -20.20 5.19 42.40
N ARG A 122 -19.14 5.17 43.21
CA ARG A 122 -17.81 5.68 42.84
C ARG A 122 -17.21 4.85 41.71
N GLN A 123 -17.23 3.53 41.83
CA GLN A 123 -16.73 2.62 40.79
C GLN A 123 -17.51 2.76 39.48
N LEU A 124 -18.84 2.90 39.53
CA LEU A 124 -19.66 3.16 38.34
C LEU A 124 -19.31 4.49 37.68
N LYS A 125 -19.07 5.53 38.47
CA LYS A 125 -18.67 6.85 37.95
C LYS A 125 -17.29 6.77 37.29
N GLU A 126 -16.34 6.08 37.91
CA GLU A 126 -14.99 5.86 37.39
C GLU A 126 -15.01 5.00 36.11
N ALA A 127 -15.76 3.91 36.10
CA ALA A 127 -15.94 3.06 34.92
C ALA A 127 -16.58 3.83 33.75
N LYS A 128 -17.59 4.67 34.01
CA LYS A 128 -18.19 5.55 32.99
C LYS A 128 -17.21 6.61 32.48
N ALA A 129 -16.38 7.18 33.36
CA ALA A 129 -15.34 8.12 32.96
C ALA A 129 -14.28 7.44 32.08
N SER A 130 -13.79 6.26 32.48
CA SER A 130 -12.85 5.47 31.70
C SER A 130 -13.45 5.05 30.35
N LEU A 131 -14.73 4.67 30.30
CA LEU A 131 -15.39 4.33 29.04
C LEU A 131 -15.50 5.55 28.11
N ALA A 132 -15.77 6.74 28.66
CA ALA A 132 -15.79 7.97 27.88
C ALA A 132 -14.39 8.34 27.35
N GLU A 133 -13.34 8.16 28.15
CA GLU A 133 -11.95 8.33 27.72
C GLU A 133 -11.54 7.32 26.64
N GLN A 134 -11.88 6.05 26.83
CA GLN A 134 -11.64 5.00 25.83
C GLN A 134 -12.40 5.29 24.53
N GLY A 135 -13.65 5.77 24.62
CA GLY A 135 -14.43 6.22 23.45
C GLY A 135 -13.72 7.33 22.67
N LYS A 136 -13.22 8.36 23.38
CA LYS A 136 -12.41 9.43 22.77
C LYS A 136 -11.13 8.91 22.14
N ASN A 137 -10.44 7.97 22.80
CA ASN A 137 -9.21 7.37 22.27
C ASN A 137 -9.48 6.50 21.04
N VAL A 138 -10.61 5.79 20.98
CA VAL A 138 -11.02 5.02 19.80
C VAL A 138 -11.34 5.96 18.64
N GLU A 139 -12.05 7.05 18.91
CA GLU A 139 -12.38 8.05 17.90
C GLU A 139 -11.13 8.77 17.38
N SER A 140 -10.17 9.11 18.25
CA SER A 140 -8.88 9.66 17.83
C SER A 140 -8.04 8.65 17.06
N LEU A 141 -7.93 7.39 17.50
CA LEU A 141 -7.23 6.35 16.75
C LEU A 141 -7.86 6.11 15.38
N LYS A 142 -9.19 6.15 15.28
CA LYS A 142 -9.90 6.00 14.01
C LYS A 142 -9.63 7.19 13.08
N SER A 143 -9.62 8.40 13.63
CA SER A 143 -9.23 9.61 12.88
C SER A 143 -7.78 9.51 12.39
N ASP A 144 -6.85 9.12 13.25
CA ASP A 144 -5.45 8.93 12.89
C ASP A 144 -5.24 7.83 11.84
N ALA A 145 -5.99 6.73 11.93
CA ALA A 145 -5.96 5.67 10.94
C ALA A 145 -6.44 6.18 9.57
N ASN A 146 -7.59 6.87 9.53
CA ASN A 146 -8.12 7.47 8.31
C ASN A 146 -7.14 8.52 7.71
N ASN A 147 -6.56 9.37 8.54
CA ASN A 147 -5.59 10.38 8.10
C ASN A 147 -4.33 9.73 7.53
N LYS A 148 -3.84 8.64 8.15
CA LYS A 148 -2.69 7.88 7.63
C LYS A 148 -3.03 7.17 6.33
N GLU A 149 -4.22 6.58 6.20
CA GLU A 149 -4.65 5.96 4.93
C GLU A 149 -4.76 7.00 3.81
N GLN A 150 -5.31 8.18 4.10
CA GLN A 150 -5.34 9.29 3.14
C GLN A 150 -3.93 9.75 2.75
N ALA A 151 -3.04 9.95 3.72
CA ALA A 151 -1.66 10.34 3.46
C ALA A 151 -0.89 9.27 2.67
N LEU A 152 -1.14 7.98 2.92
CA LEU A 152 -0.56 6.88 2.14
C LEU A 152 -1.09 6.87 0.71
N ASN A 153 -2.39 7.08 0.51
CA ASN A 153 -2.97 7.16 -0.84
C ASN A 153 -2.44 8.38 -1.60
N GLU A 154 -2.33 9.54 -0.97
CA GLU A 154 -1.77 10.74 -1.57
C GLU A 154 -0.28 10.57 -1.88
N SER A 155 0.48 9.94 -0.96
CA SER A 155 1.89 9.64 -1.19
C SER A 155 2.08 8.64 -2.32
N ASN A 156 1.27 7.59 -2.40
CA ASN A 156 1.30 6.64 -3.51
C ASN A 156 0.96 7.31 -4.84
N ALA A 157 -0.07 8.16 -4.89
CA ALA A 157 -0.40 8.94 -6.08
C ALA A 157 0.80 9.83 -6.52
N LYS A 158 1.41 10.57 -5.59
CA LYS A 158 2.61 11.37 -5.85
C LYS A 158 3.83 10.56 -6.27
N ARG A 159 3.99 9.32 -5.77
CA ARG A 159 5.10 8.43 -6.13
C ARG A 159 4.90 7.76 -7.50
N ASP A 160 3.66 7.48 -7.84
CA ASP A 160 3.29 6.92 -9.14
C ASP A 160 3.31 7.98 -10.25
N GLU A 161 3.30 9.26 -9.88
CA GLU A 161 3.49 10.39 -10.79
C GLU A 161 4.97 10.73 -11.00
N ILE A 162 5.38 10.79 -12.26
CA ILE A 162 6.65 11.35 -12.71
C ILE A 162 6.30 12.61 -13.51
N SER A 163 6.86 13.75 -13.11
CA SER A 163 6.59 15.02 -13.80
C SER A 163 7.52 15.16 -15.01
N LEU A 164 6.93 15.30 -16.19
CA LEU A 164 7.64 15.49 -17.46
C LEU A 164 7.20 16.85 -18.02
N LEU A 165 8.13 17.81 -18.08
CA LEU A 165 7.85 19.20 -18.50
C LEU A 165 6.73 19.89 -17.69
N GLY A 166 6.57 19.51 -16.42
CA GLY A 166 5.56 20.08 -15.52
C GLY A 166 4.18 19.40 -15.58
N ILE A 167 3.98 18.43 -16.47
CA ILE A 167 2.75 17.62 -16.53
C ILE A 167 2.99 16.31 -15.77
N PRO A 168 2.14 15.95 -14.79
CA PRO A 168 2.26 14.68 -14.09
C PRO A 168 1.81 13.53 -15.00
N PHE A 169 2.68 12.54 -15.18
CA PHE A 169 2.36 11.28 -15.87
C PHE A 169 2.51 10.12 -14.92
N THR A 170 1.63 9.12 -15.01
CA THR A 170 1.82 7.88 -14.24
C THR A 170 3.06 7.13 -14.74
N LYS A 171 3.72 6.35 -13.88
CA LYS A 171 4.88 5.51 -14.23
C LYS A 171 4.56 4.57 -15.40
N ALA A 172 3.33 4.04 -15.47
CA ALA A 172 2.88 3.20 -16.57
C ALA A 172 2.81 3.98 -17.90
N THR A 173 2.20 5.18 -17.88
CA THR A 173 2.13 6.05 -19.06
C THR A 173 3.52 6.49 -19.52
N TYR A 174 4.42 6.83 -18.59
CA TYR A 174 5.81 7.19 -18.92
C TYR A 174 6.52 6.06 -19.66
N ASN A 175 6.50 4.85 -19.10
CA ASN A 175 7.16 3.70 -19.73
C ASN A 175 6.57 3.39 -21.11
N LEU A 176 5.24 3.47 -21.25
CA LEU A 176 4.55 3.26 -22.52
C LEU A 176 4.95 4.31 -23.56
N VAL A 177 4.96 5.59 -23.20
CA VAL A 177 5.35 6.68 -24.11
C VAL A 177 6.83 6.60 -24.47
N MET A 178 7.71 6.33 -23.51
CA MET A 178 9.16 6.24 -23.72
C MET A 178 9.49 5.09 -24.69
N TRP A 179 9.04 3.87 -24.38
CA TRP A 179 9.29 2.72 -25.26
C TRP A 179 8.51 2.81 -26.57
N GLY A 180 7.32 3.38 -26.56
CA GLY A 180 6.55 3.66 -27.76
C GLY A 180 7.33 4.56 -28.72
N LEU A 181 7.95 5.64 -28.21
CA LEU A 181 8.79 6.52 -29.00
C LEU A 181 10.01 5.80 -29.59
N VAL A 182 10.68 4.96 -28.78
CA VAL A 182 11.82 4.15 -29.22
C VAL A 182 11.42 3.20 -30.36
N ILE A 183 10.28 2.51 -30.23
CA ILE A 183 9.77 1.61 -31.27
C ILE A 183 9.43 2.38 -32.55
N VAL A 184 8.74 3.52 -32.44
CA VAL A 184 8.37 4.34 -33.60
C VAL A 184 9.61 4.81 -34.35
N PHE A 185 10.60 5.37 -33.65
CA PHE A 185 11.85 5.79 -34.30
C PHE A 185 12.65 4.61 -34.85
N GLY A 186 12.63 3.46 -34.17
CA GLY A 186 13.24 2.23 -34.68
C GLY A 186 12.63 1.79 -36.00
N VAL A 187 11.30 1.79 -36.12
CA VAL A 187 10.59 1.45 -37.37
C VAL A 187 10.93 2.43 -38.48
N VAL A 188 10.92 3.74 -38.19
CA VAL A 188 11.30 4.78 -39.17
C VAL A 188 12.74 4.58 -39.65
N ALA A 189 13.68 4.33 -38.75
CA ALA A 189 15.08 4.10 -39.09
C ALA A 189 15.25 2.87 -40.00
N VAL A 190 14.56 1.75 -39.70
CA VAL A 190 14.58 0.54 -40.53
C VAL A 190 14.05 0.83 -41.94
N ILE A 191 12.95 1.58 -42.06
CA ILE A 191 12.38 1.96 -43.36
C ILE A 191 13.38 2.79 -44.16
N VAL A 192 14.02 3.78 -43.54
CA VAL A 192 15.00 4.65 -44.19
C VAL A 192 16.21 3.85 -44.67
N ILE A 193 16.75 2.96 -43.84
CA ILE A 193 17.90 2.11 -44.19
C ILE A 193 17.53 1.16 -45.34
N ALA A 194 16.36 0.50 -45.26
CA ALA A 194 15.90 -0.41 -46.31
C ALA A 194 15.70 0.31 -47.65
N ARG A 195 15.09 1.51 -47.62
CA ARG A 195 14.88 2.33 -48.81
C ARG A 195 16.20 2.83 -49.39
N SER A 196 17.12 3.32 -48.55
CA SER A 196 18.44 3.80 -48.97
C SER A 196 19.29 2.68 -49.59
N GLY A 197 19.29 1.49 -48.99
CA GLY A 197 19.99 0.32 -49.52
C GLY A 197 19.49 -0.13 -50.89
N ALA A 198 18.16 -0.07 -51.12
CA ALA A 198 17.56 -0.39 -52.41
C ALA A 198 18.00 0.61 -53.50
N HIS A 199 17.89 1.92 -53.22
CA HIS A 199 18.30 2.98 -54.16
C HIS A 199 19.79 2.93 -54.48
N SER A 200 20.62 2.68 -53.48
CA SER A 200 22.07 2.56 -53.67
C SER A 200 22.45 1.37 -54.56
N ARG A 201 21.71 0.27 -54.47
CA ARG A 201 21.95 -0.92 -55.31
C ARG A 201 21.53 -0.68 -56.75
N GLU A 202 20.37 -0.04 -56.96
CA GLU A 202 19.90 0.28 -58.30
C GLU A 202 20.82 1.29 -59.01
N ALA A 203 21.27 2.33 -58.29
CA ALA A 203 22.22 3.31 -58.82
C ALA A 203 23.52 2.64 -59.28
N LYS A 204 24.11 1.75 -58.46
CA LYS A 204 25.31 0.97 -58.84
C LYS A 204 25.08 0.08 -60.05
N TYR A 205 23.91 -0.56 -60.14
CA TYR A 205 23.55 -1.38 -61.29
C TYR A 205 23.47 -0.55 -62.57
N ARG A 206 22.83 0.62 -62.51
CA ARG A 206 22.72 1.54 -63.66
C ARG A 206 24.08 2.06 -64.09
N ILE A 207 24.93 2.48 -63.15
CA ILE A 207 26.30 2.94 -63.46
C ILE A 207 27.07 1.83 -64.19
N LYS A 208 27.03 0.60 -63.67
CA LYS A 208 27.70 -0.54 -64.31
C LYS A 208 27.20 -0.80 -65.74
N LEU A 209 25.89 -0.70 -65.96
CA LEU A 209 25.30 -0.88 -67.30
C LEU A 209 25.73 0.22 -68.27
N TYR A 210 25.85 1.47 -67.79
CA TYR A 210 26.38 2.56 -68.60
C TYR A 210 27.87 2.38 -68.92
N GLU A 211 28.67 1.90 -67.98
CA GLU A 211 30.09 1.59 -68.21
C GLU A 211 30.26 0.50 -69.27
N GLU A 212 29.48 -0.57 -69.19
CA GLU A 212 29.47 -1.67 -70.17
C GLU A 212 29.08 -1.16 -71.57
N LEU A 213 28.04 -0.33 -71.66
CA LEU A 213 27.61 0.26 -72.93
C LEU A 213 28.66 1.23 -73.52
N ASP A 214 29.33 2.02 -72.68
CA ASP A 214 30.39 2.93 -73.13
C ASP A 214 31.62 2.14 -73.62
N GLU A 215 31.96 1.05 -72.95
CA GLU A 215 33.03 0.14 -73.38
C GLU A 215 32.71 -0.54 -74.73
N GLU A 216 31.49 -1.06 -74.89
CA GLU A 216 31.02 -1.61 -76.17
C GLU A 216 31.03 -0.56 -77.29
N TYR A 217 30.59 0.66 -77.00
CA TYR A 217 30.58 1.74 -77.98
C TYR A 217 32.00 2.16 -78.41
N LYS A 218 32.94 2.24 -77.45
CA LYS A 218 34.36 2.48 -77.74
C LYS A 218 34.95 1.35 -78.59
N ALA A 219 34.65 0.09 -78.25
CA ALA A 219 35.09 -1.07 -79.03
C ALA A 219 34.51 -1.05 -80.45
N PHE A 220 33.23 -0.69 -80.62
CA PHE A 220 32.60 -0.54 -81.92
C PHE A 220 33.29 0.54 -82.76
N LYS A 221 33.56 1.72 -82.18
CA LYS A 221 34.29 2.81 -82.86
C LYS A 221 35.69 2.38 -83.28
N ALA A 222 36.43 1.70 -82.41
CA ALA A 222 37.75 1.19 -82.74
C ALA A 222 37.68 0.21 -83.93
N LYS A 223 36.75 -0.76 -83.88
CA LYS A 223 36.54 -1.75 -84.93
C LYS A 223 36.07 -1.13 -86.25
N ALA A 224 35.22 -0.09 -86.20
CA ALA A 224 34.79 0.64 -87.39
C ALA A 224 35.97 1.37 -88.06
N ASN A 225 36.79 2.07 -87.27
CA ASN A 225 37.99 2.75 -87.77
C ASN A 225 39.02 1.76 -88.34
N GLU A 226 39.21 0.61 -87.70
CA GLU A 226 40.04 -0.47 -88.25
C GLU A 226 39.54 -0.98 -89.60
N LYS A 227 38.21 -1.15 -89.76
CA LYS A 227 37.60 -1.54 -91.05
C LYS A 227 37.80 -0.46 -92.12
N GLU A 228 37.61 0.81 -91.79
CA GLU A 228 37.84 1.92 -92.72
C GLU A 228 39.31 1.99 -93.15
N LYS A 229 40.24 1.88 -92.19
CA LYS A 229 41.68 1.82 -92.48
C LYS A 229 42.04 0.62 -93.35
N LYS A 230 41.45 -0.55 -93.08
CA LYS A 230 41.66 -1.76 -93.88
C LYS A 230 41.14 -1.57 -95.31
N LEU A 231 39.92 -1.06 -95.47
CA LEU A 231 39.32 -0.79 -96.78
C LEU A 231 40.14 0.24 -97.57
N ALA A 232 40.64 1.30 -96.92
CA ALA A 232 41.50 2.29 -97.56
C ALA A 232 42.83 1.66 -98.06
N ARG A 233 43.44 0.77 -97.27
CA ARG A 233 44.64 0.03 -97.66
C ARG A 233 44.38 -0.94 -98.82
N GLU A 234 43.25 -1.64 -98.78
CA GLU A 234 42.82 -2.54 -99.87
C GLU A 234 42.58 -1.74 -101.16
N LEU A 235 41.85 -0.63 -101.10
CA LEU A 235 41.59 0.24 -102.25
C LEU A 235 42.87 0.85 -102.83
N GLN A 236 43.84 1.21 -101.99
CA GLN A 236 45.16 1.67 -102.46
C GLN A 236 45.95 0.54 -103.12
N THR A 237 45.88 -0.68 -102.59
CA THR A 237 46.55 -1.86 -103.17
C THR A 237 45.93 -2.23 -104.51
N GLU A 238 44.60 -2.15 -104.63
CA GLU A 238 43.90 -2.33 -105.90
C GLU A 238 44.28 -1.26 -106.93
N ARG A 239 44.37 0.02 -106.53
CA ARG A 239 44.86 1.10 -107.40
C ARG A 239 46.29 0.84 -107.89
N ASN A 240 47.20 0.56 -106.97
CA ASN A 240 48.60 0.27 -107.31
C ASN A 240 48.71 -0.92 -108.27
N LYS A 241 47.89 -1.96 -108.06
CA LYS A 241 47.83 -3.15 -108.92
C LYS A 241 47.28 -2.83 -110.32
N LEU A 242 46.28 -1.95 -110.43
CA LEU A 242 45.75 -1.52 -111.73
C LEU A 242 46.76 -0.66 -112.50
N ASP A 243 47.49 0.24 -111.84
CA ASP A 243 48.53 1.05 -112.47
C ASP A 243 49.69 0.17 -113.00
N GLU A 244 50.09 -0.88 -112.27
CA GLU A 244 51.08 -1.87 -112.72
C GLU A 244 50.59 -2.64 -113.97
N LEU A 245 49.32 -3.05 -114.01
CA LEU A 245 48.73 -3.76 -115.15
C LEU A 245 48.51 -2.87 -116.38
N LEU A 246 48.24 -1.57 -116.20
CA LEU A 246 48.00 -0.61 -117.28
C LEU A 246 49.30 0.01 -117.83
N GLY A 247 50.47 -0.38 -117.32
CA GLY A 247 51.77 0.01 -117.87
C GLY A 247 52.01 1.52 -117.87
N ARG A 248 51.44 2.25 -116.91
CA ARG A 248 51.71 3.68 -116.67
C ARG A 248 52.68 3.82 -115.50
N GLY A 249 53.93 3.44 -115.76
CA GLY A 249 55.10 3.70 -114.92
C GLY A 249 56.23 4.20 -115.78
#